data_AF-S7VE31-F1
#
_entry.id   AF-S7VE31-F1
#
_cell.length_a   1.000
_cell.length_b   1.000
_cell.length_c   1.000
_cell.angle_alpha   90.00
_cell.angle_beta   90.00
_cell.angle_gamma   90.00
#
_symmetry.space_group_name_H-M   'P 1'
#
loop_
_entity.id
_entity.type
_entity.pdbx_description
1 polymer ?
#
loop_
_entity_poly.entity_id
_entity_poly.type
_entity_poly.pdbx_seq_one_letter_code
_entity_poly.pdbx_strand_id
1 'polypeptide(L)'
;MKSKSVLATALILNLFWVITACNNGRVYESFQELEALKWVVSDTVSFNVDSLEDSSGLSSILSIRYDDKYEYNNLYVRYLLRDSVNKVLVDSLLNIHLFDPKTGKPLGQGYGNRRIRYDTLPGDVIQPNSTFQFIQYMRKDTLTGIESVGLKINEVQ
;
A
#
# COMPACT_ATOMS: atom_id res chain seq x y z
N MET A 1 -9.82 -17.18 51.73
CA MET A 1 -9.04 -16.05 51.17
C MET A 1 -8.07 -16.42 50.03
N LYS A 2 -7.83 -17.71 49.71
CA LYS A 2 -6.83 -18.13 48.69
C LYS A 2 -7.32 -18.12 47.23
N SER A 3 -8.61 -18.36 46.95
CA SER A 3 -9.10 -18.52 45.55
C SER A 3 -9.15 -17.24 44.72
N LYS A 4 -9.40 -16.07 45.35
CA LYS A 4 -9.38 -14.77 44.66
C LYS A 4 -8.00 -14.42 44.09
N SER A 5 -6.93 -14.86 44.75
CA SER A 5 -5.55 -14.63 44.29
C SER A 5 -5.19 -15.48 43.06
N VAL A 6 -5.73 -16.70 42.96
CA VAL A 6 -5.49 -17.61 41.83
C VAL A 6 -6.28 -17.20 40.58
N LEU A 7 -7.51 -16.69 40.77
CA LEU A 7 -8.30 -16.11 39.68
C LEU A 7 -7.68 -14.82 39.14
N ALA A 8 -7.12 -13.99 40.04
CA ALA A 8 -6.42 -12.77 39.64
C ALA A 8 -5.13 -13.09 38.86
N THR A 9 -4.33 -14.07 39.28
CA THR A 9 -3.11 -14.47 38.55
C THR A 9 -3.43 -15.13 37.21
N ALA A 10 -4.50 -15.92 37.09
CA ALA A 10 -4.93 -16.50 35.81
C ALA A 10 -5.39 -15.41 34.81
N LEU A 11 -6.08 -14.38 35.28
CA LEU A 11 -6.51 -13.25 34.45
C LEU A 11 -5.33 -12.40 33.98
N ILE A 12 -4.32 -12.19 34.84
CA ILE A 12 -3.09 -11.46 34.49
C ILE A 12 -2.25 -12.26 33.47
N LEU A 13 -2.17 -13.59 33.61
CA LEU A 13 -1.44 -14.45 32.66
C LEU A 13 -2.13 -14.51 31.30
N ASN A 14 -3.47 -14.46 31.25
CA ASN A 14 -4.23 -14.38 30.00
C ASN A 14 -4.04 -13.02 29.31
N LEU A 15 -3.97 -11.93 30.08
CA LEU A 15 -3.72 -10.58 29.55
C LEU A 15 -2.32 -10.43 28.93
N PHE A 16 -1.33 -11.17 29.43
CA PHE A 16 0.02 -11.20 28.87
C PHE A 16 0.15 -11.93 27.52
N TRP A 17 -0.80 -12.80 27.16
CA TRP A 17 -0.78 -13.46 25.84
C TRP A 17 -1.39 -12.62 24.72
N VAL A 18 -2.16 -11.59 25.04
CA VAL A 18 -2.81 -10.73 24.04
C VAL A 18 -1.84 -9.66 23.49
N ILE A 19 -0.71 -9.41 24.16
CA ILE A 19 0.23 -8.35 23.78
C ILE A 19 1.32 -8.77 22.77
N THR A 20 1.43 -10.05 22.40
CA THR A 20 2.44 -10.51 21.41
C THR A 20 1.93 -10.54 19.97
N ALA A 21 0.68 -10.17 19.73
CA ALA A 21 0.02 -10.31 18.44
C ALA A 21 -0.14 -8.98 17.70
N CYS A 22 0.95 -8.38 17.20
CA CYS A 22 0.89 -7.53 16.00
C CYS A 22 2.29 -7.01 15.62
N ASN A 23 3.05 -7.82 14.91
CA ASN A 23 3.97 -7.24 13.93
C ASN A 23 4.05 -8.19 12.72
N ASN A 24 3.24 -7.93 11.69
CA ASN A 24 3.07 -8.80 10.51
C ASN A 24 4.24 -8.70 9.51
N GLY A 25 5.49 -8.58 9.97
CA GLY A 25 6.65 -8.40 9.09
C GLY A 25 6.58 -7.11 8.24
N ARG A 26 5.89 -6.07 8.74
CA ARG A 26 5.74 -4.79 8.04
C ARG A 26 7.02 -3.97 8.21
N VAL A 27 7.71 -3.72 7.11
CA VAL A 27 8.99 -2.99 7.10
C VAL A 27 8.77 -1.51 6.78
N TYR A 28 7.89 -1.21 5.82
CA TYR A 28 7.59 0.15 5.40
C TYR A 28 6.11 0.27 5.03
N GLU A 29 5.48 1.38 5.39
CA GLU A 29 4.14 1.73 4.93
C GLU A 29 3.98 3.25 4.94
N SER A 30 3.68 3.83 3.77
CA SER A 30 3.46 5.26 3.61
C SER A 30 2.35 5.52 2.59
N PHE A 31 1.64 6.63 2.79
CA PHE A 31 0.59 7.12 1.89
C PHE A 31 0.83 8.59 1.57
N GLN A 32 0.70 8.94 0.30
CA GLN A 32 0.69 10.32 -0.15
C GLN A 32 -0.75 10.68 -0.55
N GLU A 33 -1.34 11.62 0.19
CA GLU A 33 -2.67 12.14 -0.11
C GLU A 33 -2.63 13.02 -1.37
N LEU A 34 -3.67 12.89 -2.19
CA LEU A 34 -3.84 13.69 -3.40
C LEU A 34 -4.83 14.82 -3.13
N GLU A 35 -4.47 16.02 -3.55
CA GLU A 35 -5.28 17.21 -3.31
C GLU A 35 -6.65 17.08 -4.00
N ALA A 36 -7.71 17.41 -3.27
CA ALA A 36 -9.09 17.40 -3.77
C ALA A 36 -9.52 16.08 -4.45
N LEU A 37 -8.94 14.94 -4.05
CA LEU A 37 -9.22 13.62 -4.62
C LEU A 37 -8.90 13.54 -6.13
N LYS A 38 -7.84 14.22 -6.57
CA LYS A 38 -7.48 14.34 -7.98
C LYS A 38 -6.04 13.91 -8.23
N TRP A 39 -5.86 13.05 -9.22
CA TRP A 39 -4.53 12.68 -9.72
C TRP A 39 -4.31 13.26 -11.11
N VAL A 40 -3.47 14.29 -11.24
CA VAL A 40 -3.12 14.88 -12.53
C VAL A 40 -2.04 14.03 -13.21
N VAL A 41 -2.07 13.95 -14.54
CA VAL A 41 -1.13 13.15 -15.35
C VAL A 41 0.33 13.62 -15.21
N SER A 42 0.54 14.90 -14.90
CA SER A 42 1.85 15.48 -14.61
C SER A 42 2.39 15.10 -13.23
N ASP A 43 1.53 14.64 -12.32
CA ASP A 43 1.90 14.45 -10.93
C ASP A 43 2.54 13.07 -10.73
N THR A 44 3.77 13.10 -10.21
CA THR A 44 4.51 11.89 -9.85
C THR A 44 4.47 11.73 -8.33
N VAL A 45 3.81 10.67 -7.86
CA VAL A 45 3.86 10.26 -6.46
C VAL A 45 5.17 9.53 -6.23
N SER A 46 5.99 9.98 -5.27
CA SER A 46 7.33 9.42 -5.03
C SER A 46 7.53 9.06 -3.56
N PHE A 47 8.07 7.87 -3.32
CA PHE A 47 8.47 7.40 -1.99
C PHE A 47 9.96 7.11 -1.98
N ASN A 48 10.69 7.84 -1.12
CA ASN A 48 12.08 7.55 -0.83
C ASN A 48 12.13 6.58 0.35
N VAL A 49 12.77 5.43 0.15
CA VAL A 49 12.87 4.38 1.16
C VAL A 49 14.33 4.23 1.58
N ASP A 50 14.68 4.87 2.68
CA ASP A 50 16.02 4.94 3.26
C ASP A 50 16.25 3.94 4.40
N SER A 51 15.18 3.45 5.02
CA SER A 51 15.23 2.63 6.23
C SER A 51 15.41 1.11 6.01
N LEU A 52 15.74 0.67 4.79
CA LEU A 52 15.90 -0.76 4.49
C LEU A 52 17.33 -1.22 4.83
N GLU A 53 17.47 -2.14 5.79
CA GLU A 53 18.76 -2.73 6.19
C GLU A 53 19.20 -3.88 5.26
N ASP A 54 18.24 -4.66 4.73
CA ASP A 54 18.48 -5.73 3.75
C ASP A 54 17.55 -5.57 2.55
N SER A 55 18.02 -6.04 1.40
CA SER A 55 17.32 -6.09 0.11
C SER A 55 16.70 -7.45 -0.19
N SER A 56 17.04 -8.48 0.59
CA SER A 56 16.61 -9.86 0.35
C SER A 56 15.27 -10.17 1.04
N GLY A 57 14.42 -10.96 0.36
CA GLY A 57 13.15 -11.41 0.93
C GLY A 57 12.16 -10.28 1.21
N LEU A 58 12.07 -9.26 0.35
CA LEU A 58 11.08 -8.19 0.48
C LEU A 58 10.04 -8.23 -0.64
N SER A 59 8.79 -7.91 -0.31
CA SER A 59 7.71 -7.72 -1.28
C SER A 59 7.14 -6.32 -1.19
N SER A 60 7.09 -5.64 -2.33
CA SER A 60 6.49 -4.31 -2.48
C SER A 60 5.04 -4.41 -2.94
N ILE A 61 4.18 -3.58 -2.35
CA ILE A 61 2.75 -3.55 -2.62
C ILE A 61 2.33 -2.10 -2.84
N LEU A 62 1.67 -1.85 -3.96
CA LEU A 62 0.99 -0.59 -4.24
C LEU A 62 -0.40 -0.60 -3.61
N SER A 63 -0.75 0.52 -2.99
CA SER A 63 -2.05 0.75 -2.36
C SER A 63 -2.72 1.95 -3.03
N ILE A 64 -3.97 1.81 -3.46
CA ILE A 64 -4.76 2.91 -4.02
C ILE A 64 -5.99 3.11 -3.14
N ARG A 65 -6.14 4.29 -2.54
CA ARG A 65 -7.40 4.70 -1.92
C ARG A 65 -8.23 5.47 -2.93
N TYR A 66 -9.49 5.09 -3.09
CA TYR A 66 -10.38 5.68 -4.08
C TYR A 66 -11.83 5.69 -3.57
N ASP A 67 -12.66 6.52 -4.19
CA ASP A 67 -14.09 6.60 -3.92
C ASP A 67 -14.96 6.27 -5.14
N ASP A 68 -16.27 6.36 -4.97
CA ASP A 68 -17.28 6.08 -5.98
C ASP A 68 -17.36 7.12 -7.11
N LYS A 69 -16.61 8.23 -7.02
CA LYS A 69 -16.52 9.23 -8.10
C LYS A 69 -15.50 8.85 -9.17
N TYR A 70 -14.68 7.81 -8.94
CA TYR A 70 -13.79 7.30 -9.98
C TYR A 70 -14.59 6.58 -11.07
N GLU A 71 -14.43 7.01 -12.32
CA GLU A 71 -15.35 6.68 -13.42
C GLU A 71 -14.99 5.41 -14.20
N TYR A 72 -13.86 4.76 -13.91
CA TYR A 72 -13.34 3.63 -14.67
C TYR A 72 -13.29 2.36 -13.82
N ASN A 73 -13.35 1.19 -14.47
CA ASN A 73 -13.22 -0.08 -13.74
C ASN A 73 -11.76 -0.38 -13.34
N ASN A 74 -10.80 0.10 -14.11
CA ASN A 74 -9.39 -0.13 -13.90
C ASN A 74 -8.61 1.19 -13.87
N LEU A 75 -7.39 1.10 -13.33
CA LEU A 75 -6.44 2.19 -13.21
C LEU A 75 -5.09 1.71 -13.74
N TYR A 76 -4.62 2.36 -14.80
CA TYR A 76 -3.28 2.17 -15.32
C TYR A 76 -2.30 3.07 -14.57
N VAL A 77 -1.26 2.47 -14.00
CA VAL A 77 -0.22 3.19 -13.27
C VAL A 77 1.13 2.79 -13.85
N ARG A 78 1.90 3.77 -14.32
CA ARG A 78 3.32 3.54 -14.62
C ARG A 78 4.08 3.56 -13.31
N TYR A 79 4.82 2.49 -13.08
CA TYR A 79 5.64 2.28 -11.89
C TYR A 79 7.11 2.28 -12.28
N LEU A 80 7.90 3.09 -11.57
CA LEU A 80 9.34 3.14 -11.69
C LEU A 80 9.98 2.82 -10.34
N LEU A 81 10.95 1.91 -10.34
CA LEU A 81 11.88 1.70 -9.22
C LEU A 81 13.24 2.24 -9.62
N ARG A 82 13.82 3.10 -8.79
CA ARG A 82 15.15 3.67 -9.00
C ARG A 82 16.08 3.37 -7.84
N ASP A 83 17.35 3.15 -8.13
CA ASP A 83 18.38 3.07 -7.09
C ASP A 83 18.79 4.46 -6.56
N SER A 84 19.74 4.46 -5.64
CA SER A 84 20.28 5.67 -4.99
C SER A 84 21.00 6.64 -5.95
N VAL A 85 21.37 6.18 -7.15
CA VAL A 85 21.99 7.00 -8.21
C VAL A 85 21.01 7.33 -9.35
N ASN A 86 19.70 7.17 -9.09
CA ASN A 86 18.60 7.43 -10.03
C ASN A 86 18.53 6.52 -11.26
N LYS A 87 19.28 5.42 -11.30
CA LYS A 87 19.18 4.43 -12.37
C LYS A 87 17.86 3.69 -12.24
N VAL A 88 17.16 3.54 -13.36
CA VAL A 88 15.91 2.77 -13.42
C VAL A 88 16.24 1.29 -13.30
N LEU A 89 15.74 0.66 -12.23
CA LEU A 89 15.81 -0.78 -11.98
C LEU A 89 14.59 -1.49 -12.55
N VAL A 90 13.41 -0.89 -12.42
CA VAL A 90 12.13 -1.40 -12.93
C VAL A 90 11.36 -0.27 -13.60
N ASP A 91 10.77 -0.56 -14.75
CA ASP A 91 9.78 0.29 -15.43
C ASP A 91 8.65 -0.61 -15.94
N SER A 92 7.47 -0.46 -15.36
CA SER A 92 6.33 -1.35 -15.63
C SER A 92 5.02 -0.57 -15.68
N LEU A 93 4.08 -1.07 -16.49
CA LEU A 93 2.71 -0.57 -16.54
C LEU A 93 1.80 -1.54 -15.79
N LEU A 94 1.26 -1.08 -14.67
CA LEU A 94 0.35 -1.83 -13.83
C LEU A 94 -1.10 -1.62 -14.29
N ASN A 95 -1.92 -2.66 -14.19
CA ASN A 95 -3.36 -2.60 -14.49
C ASN A 95 -4.18 -3.03 -13.27
N ILE A 96 -4.57 -2.04 -12.46
CA ILE A 96 -5.21 -2.27 -11.17
C ILE A 96 -6.72 -2.19 -11.36
N HIS A 97 -7.43 -3.28 -11.06
CA HIS A 97 -8.89 -3.26 -11.09
C HIS A 97 -9.43 -2.67 -9.78
N LEU A 98 -10.08 -1.51 -9.88
CA LEU A 98 -10.74 -0.81 -8.77
C LEU A 98 -12.21 -1.20 -8.68
N PHE A 99 -12.88 -1.47 -9.80
CA PHE A 99 -14.25 -1.98 -9.82
C PHE A 99 -14.31 -3.28 -10.62
N ASP A 100 -15.25 -4.15 -10.26
CA ASP A 100 -15.51 -5.38 -11.00
C ASP A 100 -16.00 -5.01 -12.42
N PRO A 101 -15.38 -5.54 -13.48
CA PRO A 101 -15.65 -5.10 -14.85
C PRO A 101 -17.04 -5.51 -15.37
N LYS A 102 -17.71 -6.45 -14.70
CA LYS A 102 -19.05 -6.93 -15.12
C LYS A 102 -20.16 -6.27 -14.31
N THR A 103 -19.95 -6.12 -13.01
CA THR A 103 -20.98 -5.67 -12.06
C THR A 103 -20.83 -4.23 -11.63
N GLY A 104 -19.67 -3.60 -11.89
CA GLY A 104 -19.35 -2.26 -11.42
C GLY A 104 -19.21 -2.17 -9.89
N LYS A 105 -19.13 -3.29 -9.18
CA LYS A 105 -18.97 -3.28 -7.72
C LYS A 105 -17.55 -2.83 -7.35
N PRO A 106 -17.39 -1.86 -6.43
CA PRO A 106 -16.07 -1.44 -5.97
C PRO A 106 -15.32 -2.58 -5.26
N LEU A 107 -14.04 -2.76 -5.59
CA LEU A 107 -13.14 -3.81 -5.10
C LEU A 107 -12.22 -3.31 -3.97
N GLY A 108 -11.81 -4.22 -3.09
CA GLY A 108 -10.93 -3.87 -1.97
C GLY A 108 -11.68 -3.63 -0.67
N GLN A 109 -10.96 -3.11 0.32
CA GLN A 109 -11.45 -2.99 1.71
C GLN A 109 -11.92 -1.56 1.97
N GLY A 110 -12.90 -1.34 2.83
CA GLY A 110 -13.34 0.00 3.22
C GLY A 110 -14.79 0.06 3.65
N TYR A 111 -15.26 1.27 3.98
CA TYR A 111 -16.60 1.52 4.47
C TYR A 111 -17.25 2.69 3.72
N GLY A 112 -18.56 2.62 3.51
CA GLY A 112 -19.29 3.60 2.72
C GLY A 112 -18.77 3.66 1.29
N ASN A 113 -18.46 4.87 0.82
CA ASN A 113 -17.99 5.13 -0.53
C ASN A 113 -16.46 5.07 -0.68
N ARG A 114 -15.68 4.99 0.41
CA ARG A 114 -14.21 4.91 0.36
C ARG A 114 -13.72 3.48 0.35
N ARG A 115 -12.71 3.19 -0.47
CA ARG A 115 -12.07 1.87 -0.59
C ARG A 115 -10.57 1.98 -0.72
N ILE A 116 -9.88 0.92 -0.31
CA ILE A 116 -8.45 0.70 -0.55
C ILE A 116 -8.24 -0.60 -1.31
N ARG A 117 -7.49 -0.53 -2.41
CA ARG A 117 -7.07 -1.67 -3.21
C ARG A 117 -5.56 -1.86 -3.08
N TYR A 118 -5.14 -3.11 -2.96
CA TYR A 118 -3.74 -3.50 -2.90
C TYR A 118 -3.39 -4.30 -4.15
N ASP A 119 -2.21 -4.07 -4.71
CA ASP A 119 -1.65 -4.82 -5.82
C ASP A 119 -0.14 -5.01 -5.64
N THR A 120 0.39 -6.16 -6.04
CA THR A 120 1.81 -6.48 -5.86
C THR A 120 2.63 -5.78 -6.93
N LEU A 121 3.78 -5.22 -6.54
CA LEU A 121 4.69 -4.57 -7.46
C LEU A 121 5.74 -5.57 -7.98
N PRO A 122 6.11 -5.49 -9.27
CA PRO A 122 7.21 -6.27 -9.80
C PRO A 122 8.55 -5.74 -9.27
N GLY A 123 9.55 -6.63 -9.17
CA GLY A 123 10.90 -6.29 -8.72
C GLY A 123 11.18 -6.81 -7.32
N ASP A 124 11.79 -8.00 -7.26
CA ASP A 124 12.00 -8.75 -6.01
C ASP A 124 13.23 -8.29 -5.22
N VAL A 125 14.06 -7.41 -5.82
CA VAL A 125 15.27 -6.87 -5.20
C VAL A 125 15.10 -5.37 -4.99
N ILE A 126 14.93 -4.98 -3.73
CA ILE A 126 14.78 -3.58 -3.34
C ILE A 126 16.08 -3.14 -2.68
N GLN A 127 16.83 -2.27 -3.35
CA GLN A 127 18.09 -1.78 -2.77
C GLN A 127 17.80 -0.73 -1.68
N PRO A 128 18.67 -0.58 -0.66
CA PRO A 128 18.58 0.53 0.27
C PRO A 128 18.61 1.89 -0.47
N ASN A 129 17.89 2.88 0.05
CA ASN A 129 17.75 4.21 -0.57
C ASN A 129 17.14 4.19 -1.98
N SER A 130 16.28 3.21 -2.26
CA SER A 130 15.52 3.17 -3.52
C SER A 130 14.38 4.17 -3.51
N THR A 131 14.04 4.67 -4.70
CA THR A 131 12.90 5.55 -4.93
C THR A 131 11.83 4.84 -5.75
N PHE A 132 10.62 4.78 -5.22
CA PHE A 132 9.44 4.25 -5.90
C PHE A 132 8.64 5.41 -6.45
N GLN A 133 8.33 5.40 -7.75
CA GLN A 133 7.53 6.43 -8.38
C GLN A 133 6.31 5.84 -9.07
N PHE A 134 5.17 6.49 -8.86
CA PHE A 134 3.90 6.14 -9.46
C PHE A 134 3.36 7.32 -10.25
N ILE A 135 2.99 7.07 -11.50
CA ILE A 135 2.44 8.06 -12.41
C ILE A 135 1.15 7.49 -12.98
N GLN A 136 0.07 8.25 -12.94
CA GLN A 136 -1.17 7.82 -13.57
C GLN A 136 -0.99 7.80 -15.09
N TYR A 137 -1.35 6.68 -15.72
CA TYR A 137 -1.13 6.45 -17.15
C TYR A 137 -2.47 6.22 -17.88
N MET A 138 -3.48 6.97 -17.47
CA MET A 138 -4.80 6.98 -18.10
C MET A 138 -4.83 8.04 -19.22
N ARG A 139 -5.83 7.95 -20.11
CA ARG A 139 -6.02 8.95 -21.18
C ARG A 139 -6.57 10.29 -20.72
N LYS A 140 -6.96 10.41 -19.45
CA LYS A 140 -7.59 11.62 -18.88
C LYS A 140 -6.53 12.41 -18.12
N ASP A 141 -6.48 13.72 -18.38
CA ASP A 141 -5.50 14.62 -17.76
C ASP A 141 -5.59 14.63 -16.24
N THR A 142 -6.80 14.51 -15.68
CA THR A 142 -7.03 14.46 -14.24
C THR A 142 -8.04 13.39 -13.88
N LEU A 143 -7.63 12.45 -13.04
CA LEU A 143 -8.49 11.42 -12.48
C LEU A 143 -9.13 11.92 -11.20
N THR A 144 -10.45 11.98 -11.17
CA THR A 144 -11.21 12.30 -9.96
C THR A 144 -11.51 11.02 -9.18
N GLY A 145 -11.58 11.12 -7.85
CA GLY A 145 -11.96 10.02 -6.97
C GLY A 145 -10.78 9.15 -6.54
N ILE A 146 -9.55 9.56 -6.82
CA ILE A 146 -8.35 8.94 -6.23
C ILE A 146 -7.94 9.78 -5.03
N GLU A 147 -7.98 9.18 -3.84
CA GLU A 147 -7.73 9.85 -2.56
C GLU A 147 -6.25 9.86 -2.19
N SER A 148 -5.58 8.71 -2.34
CA SER A 148 -4.16 8.60 -2.06
C SER A 148 -3.55 7.41 -2.77
N VAL A 149 -2.25 7.50 -2.97
CA VAL A 149 -1.39 6.41 -3.41
C VAL A 149 -0.51 6.03 -2.24
N GLY A 150 -0.29 4.75 -2.01
CA GLY A 150 0.53 4.26 -0.92
C GLY A 150 1.48 3.16 -1.36
N LEU A 151 2.59 3.07 -0.66
CA LEU A 151 3.60 2.03 -0.81
C LEU A 151 3.69 1.24 0.51
N LYS A 152 3.67 -0.07 0.40
CA LYS A 152 3.98 -0.98 1.50
C LYS A 152 5.10 -1.91 1.11
N ILE A 153 5.98 -2.21 2.06
CA ILE A 153 7.05 -3.20 1.91
C ILE A 153 6.99 -4.12 3.12
N ASN A 154 6.90 -5.42 2.85
CA ASN A 154 6.86 -6.47 3.87
C ASN A 154 7.99 -7.47 3.62
N GLU A 155 8.40 -8.16 4.68
CA GLU A 155 9.21 -9.36 4.56
C GLU A 155 8.39 -10.49 3.91
N VAL A 156 8.99 -11.20 2.98
CA VAL A 156 8.47 -12.45 2.39
C VAL A 156 8.81 -13.55 3.39
N GLN A 157 7.79 -14.03 4.10
CA GLN A 157 7.91 -15.19 4.99
C GLN A 157 8.15 -16.49 4.22
#